data_AF-A0A4S4L5B9-F1
#
_entry.id   AF-A0A4S4L5B9-F1
#
_cell.length_a   1.000
_cell.length_b   1.000
_cell.length_c   1.000
_cell.angle_alpha   90.00
_cell.angle_beta   90.00
_cell.angle_gamma   90.00
#
_symmetry.space_group_name_H-M   'P 1'
#
loop_
_entity.id
_entity.type
_entity.pdbx_description
1 polymer ?
#
loop_
_entity_poly.entity_id
_entity_poly.type
_entity_poly.pdbx_seq_one_letter_code
_entity_poly.pdbx_strand_id
1 'polypeptide(L)'
;MARKIPCGKVTTYKGLCQLLGAGSPRSVGSALRRNPFAPFVPCHRIIASDLSLGGFFGEWGTEDKMEGACYRKARMLAQEGVYFTKAGKLEDKESMQWDYATSGSAHAPFDPNSFPKNSVKCKTINREKNEVKDIEIKYVEVNPLAPKTIIMVHGWPGLWSNWVHQIMEFQDTYHIIAPDHRGFGSSTHPEDVESSGTMGDLVGDLACVLENAGVDSAICLGHDWGAQVCWEAARSRPDLIEAVAAAVVPIDPIPFMTKEEEDYLVEQYSIQGFAYTLQFYTHGNRHAAWEFAHTQGNYTISQPALAIYPTHDPVADWSVAAALLGSANFLPNLTVEVSIPDPLPQSKVGLHMTSKLLEFPQTVPAAHWVQLEKPAEFNAALRRWLDTLPNHQRSREEEETIMKVVEAETAQTRLTDEL
;
A
#
# COMPACT_ATOMS: atom_id res chain seq x y z
N MET A 1 14.80 8.04 -2.19
CA MET A 1 16.04 8.17 -3.00
C MET A 1 17.26 8.58 -2.20
N ALA A 2 17.30 9.75 -1.53
CA ALA A 2 18.50 10.16 -0.75
C ALA A 2 19.02 9.10 0.25
N ARG A 3 18.11 8.37 0.93
CA ARG A 3 18.46 7.28 1.86
C ARG A 3 19.23 6.10 1.22
N LYS A 4 19.16 5.95 -0.11
CA LYS A 4 19.88 4.89 -0.84
C LYS A 4 21.36 5.21 -1.05
N ILE A 5 21.78 6.48 -0.89
CA ILE A 5 23.19 6.88 -1.05
C ILE A 5 23.99 6.29 0.12
N PRO A 6 24.96 5.39 -0.12
CA PRO A 6 25.73 4.76 0.96
C PRO A 6 26.53 5.77 1.80
N CYS A 7 26.90 5.37 3.02
CA CYS A 7 27.90 6.09 3.81
C CYS A 7 29.22 6.17 3.03
N GLY A 8 29.86 7.32 3.05
CA GLY A 8 31.13 7.53 2.33
C GLY A 8 30.96 7.73 0.83
N LYS A 9 29.73 7.95 0.36
CA LYS A 9 29.43 8.23 -1.04
C LYS A 9 28.63 9.52 -1.16
N VAL A 10 28.80 10.18 -2.30
CA VAL A 10 28.04 11.39 -2.66
C VAL A 10 27.42 11.25 -4.04
N THR A 11 26.28 11.90 -4.25
CA THR A 11 25.69 12.09 -5.57
C THR A 11 25.41 13.58 -5.79
N THR A 12 25.04 13.98 -7.00
CA THR A 12 24.73 15.38 -7.30
C THR A 12 23.24 15.66 -7.32
N TYR A 13 22.82 16.93 -7.16
CA TYR A 13 21.42 17.32 -7.41
C TYR A 13 20.95 16.92 -8.81
N LYS A 14 21.84 16.99 -9.82
CA LYS A 14 21.58 16.51 -11.17
C LYS A 14 21.44 14.99 -11.22
N GLY A 15 22.34 14.24 -10.60
CA GLY A 15 22.27 12.78 -10.56
C GLY A 15 20.99 12.28 -9.90
N LEU A 16 20.59 12.90 -8.78
CA LEU A 16 19.33 12.56 -8.12
C LEU A 16 18.10 12.95 -8.96
N CYS A 17 18.16 14.06 -9.70
CA CYS A 17 17.09 14.46 -10.61
C CYS A 17 16.97 13.50 -11.80
N GLN A 18 18.10 13.10 -12.40
CA GLN A 18 18.12 12.11 -13.48
C GLN A 18 17.56 10.78 -13.01
N LEU A 19 17.92 10.36 -11.80
CA LEU A 19 17.32 9.18 -11.19
C LEU A 19 15.82 9.31 -11.01
N LEU A 20 15.29 10.46 -10.59
CA LEU A 20 13.86 10.61 -10.38
C LEU A 20 13.05 10.55 -11.69
N GLY A 21 13.70 10.61 -12.86
CA GLY A 21 13.05 10.61 -14.17
C GLY A 21 12.27 11.89 -14.48
N ALA A 22 12.15 12.82 -13.52
CA ALA A 22 11.38 14.05 -13.63
C ALA A 22 11.95 15.17 -12.74
N GLY A 23 11.56 16.42 -13.05
CA GLY A 23 11.91 17.60 -12.27
C GLY A 23 13.19 18.29 -12.71
N SER A 24 13.78 19.09 -11.83
CA SER A 24 15.05 19.78 -12.07
C SER A 24 15.99 19.68 -10.87
N PRO A 25 17.31 19.84 -11.04
CA PRO A 25 18.24 19.91 -9.91
C PRO A 25 17.84 20.98 -8.88
N ARG A 26 17.19 22.06 -9.33
CA ARG A 26 16.68 23.14 -8.47
C ARG A 26 15.49 22.69 -7.61
N SER A 27 14.56 21.90 -8.16
CA SER A 27 13.43 21.38 -7.38
C SER A 27 13.90 20.39 -6.31
N VAL A 28 14.89 19.55 -6.64
CA VAL A 28 15.56 18.68 -5.65
C VAL A 28 16.23 19.52 -4.56
N GLY A 29 16.95 20.58 -4.93
CA GLY A 29 17.54 21.53 -3.99
C GLY A 29 16.52 22.17 -3.06
N SER A 30 15.39 22.64 -3.59
CA SER A 30 14.29 23.24 -2.81
C SER A 30 13.67 22.25 -1.82
N ALA A 31 13.46 21.00 -2.22
CA ALA A 31 12.92 19.96 -1.35
C ALA A 31 13.88 19.64 -0.18
N LEU A 32 15.18 19.51 -0.47
CA LEU A 32 16.17 19.15 0.53
C LEU A 32 16.58 20.33 1.44
N ARG A 33 16.37 21.56 1.00
CA ARG A 33 16.68 22.78 1.77
C ARG A 33 16.00 22.84 3.13
N ARG A 34 14.80 22.26 3.26
CA ARG A 34 14.01 22.30 4.50
C ARG A 34 13.86 20.92 5.14
N ASN A 35 14.72 19.96 4.79
CA ASN A 35 14.63 18.59 5.28
C ASN A 35 14.71 18.56 6.83
N PRO A 36 13.60 18.27 7.55
CA PRO A 36 13.60 18.24 9.00
C PRO A 36 14.19 16.94 9.55
N PHE A 37 14.39 15.94 8.68
CA PHE A 37 14.87 14.60 9.03
C PHE A 37 16.37 14.43 8.80
N ALA A 38 17.14 15.49 8.60
CA ALA A 38 18.60 15.38 8.58
C ALA A 38 19.12 15.00 9.99
N PRO A 39 20.02 14.03 10.15
CA PRO A 39 20.77 13.30 9.12
C PRO A 39 20.14 11.99 8.62
N PHE A 40 19.02 11.54 9.20
CA PHE A 40 18.35 10.27 8.84
C PHE A 40 17.96 10.20 7.35
N VAL A 41 17.48 11.31 6.78
CA VAL A 41 17.47 11.54 5.34
C VAL A 41 18.78 12.28 5.00
N PRO A 42 19.77 11.62 4.37
CA PRO A 42 21.15 12.11 4.31
C PRO A 42 21.34 13.16 3.21
N CYS A 43 20.68 14.31 3.34
CA CYS A 43 20.77 15.41 2.37
C CYS A 43 22.18 16.04 2.32
N HIS A 44 23.04 15.77 3.30
CA HIS A 44 24.46 16.14 3.28
C HIS A 44 25.25 15.36 2.21
N ARG A 45 24.81 14.17 1.78
CA ARG A 45 25.46 13.38 0.72
C ARG A 45 25.15 13.86 -0.70
N ILE A 46 24.35 14.91 -0.86
CA ILE A 46 23.92 15.42 -2.17
C ILE A 46 24.61 16.75 -2.44
N ILE A 47 25.52 16.82 -3.41
CA ILE A 47 26.35 17.99 -3.70
C ILE A 47 25.99 18.66 -5.03
N ALA A 48 26.65 19.78 -5.34
CA ALA A 48 26.43 20.50 -6.59
C ALA A 48 26.81 19.66 -7.81
N SER A 49 26.20 19.95 -8.96
CA SER A 49 26.43 19.22 -10.22
C SER A 49 27.86 19.33 -10.74
N ASP A 50 28.58 20.39 -10.36
CA ASP A 50 29.98 20.62 -10.68
C ASP A 50 30.94 20.02 -9.61
N LEU A 51 30.41 19.17 -8.74
CA LEU A 51 31.09 18.52 -7.62
C LEU A 51 31.62 19.49 -6.56
N SER A 52 31.04 20.69 -6.49
CA SER A 52 31.29 21.61 -5.38
C SER A 52 30.43 21.31 -4.16
N LEU A 53 30.97 21.61 -2.99
CA LEU A 53 30.23 21.63 -1.73
C LEU A 53 29.21 22.78 -1.75
N GLY A 54 27.92 22.45 -1.58
CA GLY A 54 26.88 23.47 -1.51
C GLY A 54 25.46 22.91 -1.46
N GLY A 55 24.49 23.81 -1.31
CA GLY A 55 23.05 23.55 -1.35
C GLY A 55 22.44 22.97 -0.06
N PHE A 56 23.23 22.82 1.00
CA PHE A 56 22.75 22.25 2.27
C PHE A 56 22.04 23.32 3.10
N PHE A 57 20.78 23.07 3.43
CA PHE A 57 19.88 24.10 4.01
C PHE A 57 19.86 25.43 3.23
N GLY A 58 20.21 25.40 1.94
CA GLY A 58 20.20 26.56 1.05
C GLY A 58 21.46 27.43 1.11
N GLU A 59 22.47 27.04 1.88
CA GLU A 59 23.78 27.72 1.87
C GLU A 59 24.68 27.19 0.76
N TRP A 60 25.52 28.08 0.24
CA TRP A 60 26.47 27.82 -0.84
C TRP A 60 27.83 28.43 -0.50
N GLY A 61 28.90 27.83 -1.01
CA GLY A 61 30.24 28.38 -0.91
C GLY A 61 31.13 27.66 0.10
N THR A 62 32.40 28.02 0.04
CA THR A 62 33.54 27.43 0.76
C THR A 62 34.18 28.45 1.69
N GLU A 63 33.47 29.55 2.00
CA GLU A 63 33.99 30.56 2.90
C GLU A 63 34.40 29.87 4.20
N ASP A 64 35.60 30.21 4.67
CA ASP A 64 36.32 29.63 5.80
C ASP A 64 35.64 30.01 7.14
N LYS A 65 34.33 29.85 7.18
CA LYS A 65 33.47 30.03 8.33
C LYS A 65 33.44 28.70 9.05
N MET A 66 33.93 28.69 10.29
CA MET A 66 33.81 27.57 11.23
C MET A 66 32.36 27.36 11.71
N GLU A 67 31.39 27.96 11.03
CA GLU A 67 29.98 28.02 11.35
C GLU A 67 29.15 28.01 10.05
N GLY A 68 27.87 27.62 10.13
CA GLY A 68 26.97 27.53 8.98
C GLY A 68 26.68 26.11 8.50
N ALA A 69 25.69 26.00 7.62
CA ALA A 69 25.23 24.74 7.05
C ALA A 69 26.28 24.09 6.13
N CYS A 70 27.00 24.85 5.30
CA CYS A 70 28.07 24.29 4.47
C CYS A 70 29.18 23.64 5.30
N TYR A 71 29.60 24.29 6.40
CA TYR A 71 30.58 23.73 7.34
C TYR A 71 30.08 22.46 8.02
N ARG A 72 28.82 22.45 8.49
CA ARG A 72 28.19 21.23 9.05
C ARG A 72 28.18 20.08 8.05
N LYS A 73 27.84 20.36 6.79
CA LYS A 73 27.86 19.35 5.72
C LYS A 73 29.26 18.80 5.48
N ALA A 74 30.27 19.67 5.39
CA ALA A 74 31.66 19.23 5.22
C ALA A 74 32.10 18.32 6.38
N ARG A 75 31.76 18.67 7.62
CA ARG A 75 32.06 17.84 8.79
C ARG A 75 31.38 16.47 8.76
N MET A 76 30.09 16.43 8.41
CA MET A 76 29.36 15.17 8.29
C MET A 76 29.95 14.28 7.20
N LEU A 77 30.32 14.86 6.05
CA LEU A 77 30.97 14.14 4.97
C LEU A 77 32.38 13.65 5.35
N ALA A 78 33.15 14.45 6.07
CA ALA A 78 34.47 14.05 6.56
C ALA A 78 34.41 12.90 7.58
N GLN A 79 33.37 12.84 8.41
CA GLN A 79 33.10 11.69 9.29
C GLN A 79 32.79 10.40 8.52
N GLU A 80 32.33 10.53 7.28
CA GLU A 80 32.08 9.42 6.37
C GLU A 80 33.26 9.14 5.44
N GLY A 81 34.38 9.86 5.57
CA GLY A 81 35.57 9.69 4.73
C GLY A 81 35.52 10.43 3.38
N VAL A 82 34.61 11.38 3.20
CA VAL A 82 34.48 12.19 1.99
C VAL A 82 35.07 13.59 2.22
N TYR A 83 36.09 13.93 1.42
CA TYR A 83 36.86 15.17 1.58
C TYR A 83 36.74 16.10 0.37
N PHE A 84 36.92 17.40 0.63
CA PHE A 84 36.87 18.46 -0.37
C PHE A 84 38.15 19.30 -0.29
N THR A 85 38.66 19.65 -1.47
CA THR A 85 39.78 20.58 -1.65
C THR A 85 39.49 21.93 -1.00
N LYS A 86 40.53 22.77 -0.82
CA LYS A 86 40.36 24.17 -0.37
C LYS A 86 39.43 25.01 -1.27
N ALA A 87 39.30 24.65 -2.55
CA ALA A 87 38.36 25.27 -3.48
C ALA A 87 36.92 24.68 -3.40
N GLY A 88 36.66 23.80 -2.42
CA GLY A 88 35.38 23.14 -2.19
C GLY A 88 34.98 22.10 -3.21
N LYS A 89 35.91 21.60 -4.02
CA LYS A 89 35.68 20.50 -4.96
C LYS A 89 35.97 19.17 -4.30
N LEU A 90 35.14 18.17 -4.58
CA LEU A 90 35.34 16.78 -4.17
C LEU A 90 36.74 16.29 -4.61
N GLU A 91 37.51 15.72 -3.68
CA GLU A 91 38.89 15.27 -3.93
C GLU A 91 38.95 13.97 -4.73
N ASP A 92 38.36 12.89 -4.21
CA ASP A 92 38.33 11.59 -4.87
C ASP A 92 37.01 11.37 -5.62
N LYS A 93 36.97 11.85 -6.86
CA LYS A 93 35.76 11.84 -7.68
C LYS A 93 35.35 10.45 -8.12
N GLU A 94 36.29 9.56 -8.39
CA GLU A 94 36.01 8.23 -8.96
C GLU A 94 35.53 7.26 -7.89
N SER A 95 36.15 7.29 -6.71
CA SER A 95 35.73 6.38 -5.63
C SER A 95 34.54 6.90 -4.85
N MET A 96 34.34 8.22 -4.72
CA MET A 96 33.30 8.76 -3.82
C MET A 96 31.99 9.11 -4.53
N GLN A 97 31.99 9.26 -5.85
CA GLN A 97 30.74 9.44 -6.58
C GLN A 97 29.98 8.13 -6.66
N TRP A 98 28.71 8.19 -6.30
CA TRP A 98 27.80 7.08 -6.44
C TRP A 98 26.87 7.31 -7.62
N ASP A 99 27.00 6.40 -8.59
CA ASP A 99 26.17 6.32 -9.77
C ASP A 99 25.13 5.21 -9.62
N TYR A 100 23.87 5.61 -9.77
CA TYR A 100 22.73 4.70 -9.74
C TYR A 100 22.74 3.71 -10.91
N ALA A 101 23.37 4.04 -12.04
CA ALA A 101 23.44 3.16 -13.21
C ALA A 101 24.24 1.87 -12.92
N THR A 102 25.26 1.96 -12.06
CA THR A 102 26.10 0.82 -11.67
C THR A 102 25.61 0.06 -10.44
N SER A 103 24.65 0.60 -9.68
CA SER A 103 24.26 0.07 -8.37
C SER A 103 23.10 -0.94 -8.42
N GLY A 104 22.89 -1.65 -9.53
CA GLY A 104 21.96 -2.79 -9.61
C GLY A 104 20.47 -2.46 -9.43
N SER A 105 20.07 -1.20 -9.46
CA SER A 105 18.66 -0.79 -9.39
C SER A 105 18.09 -0.74 -10.81
N ALA A 106 17.94 -1.90 -11.46
CA ALA A 106 17.39 -2.05 -12.81
C ALA A 106 15.88 -1.75 -12.93
N HIS A 107 15.29 -1.08 -11.95
CA HIS A 107 13.95 -0.53 -12.09
C HIS A 107 14.10 0.97 -12.33
N ALA A 108 13.62 1.41 -13.50
CA ALA A 108 13.36 2.82 -13.73
C ALA A 108 12.63 3.41 -12.51
N PRO A 109 12.91 4.67 -12.13
CA PRO A 109 12.10 5.34 -11.12
C PRO A 109 10.62 5.17 -11.43
N PHE A 110 9.81 4.93 -10.39
CA PHE A 110 8.36 4.92 -10.54
C PHE A 110 7.91 6.24 -11.19
N ASP A 111 7.36 6.13 -12.38
CA ASP A 111 6.70 7.24 -13.07
C ASP A 111 5.19 7.00 -13.08
N PRO A 112 4.40 7.69 -12.24
CA PRO A 112 2.96 7.53 -12.23
C PRO A 112 2.29 7.94 -13.54
N ASN A 113 3.00 8.61 -14.46
CA ASN A 113 2.47 8.98 -15.77
C ASN A 113 2.69 7.91 -16.83
N SER A 114 3.53 6.90 -16.57
CA SER A 114 3.75 5.79 -17.51
C SER A 114 2.62 4.76 -17.49
N PHE A 115 1.73 4.82 -16.49
CA PHE A 115 0.61 3.89 -16.35
C PHE A 115 -0.61 4.36 -17.14
N PRO A 116 -1.30 3.47 -17.89
CA PRO A 116 -2.53 3.82 -18.59
C PRO A 116 -3.61 4.24 -17.59
N LYS A 117 -4.13 5.45 -17.75
CA LYS A 117 -5.18 6.02 -16.88
C LYS A 117 -6.48 6.10 -17.66
N ASN A 118 -7.52 5.50 -17.09
CA ASN A 118 -8.88 5.51 -17.60
C ASN A 118 -9.80 6.27 -16.65
N SER A 119 -11.02 6.49 -17.13
CA SER A 119 -12.00 7.35 -16.48
C SER A 119 -13.41 6.94 -16.83
N VAL A 120 -14.25 6.77 -15.82
CA VAL A 120 -15.66 6.41 -15.97
C VAL A 120 -16.55 7.42 -15.26
N LYS A 121 -17.73 7.70 -15.83
CA LYS A 121 -18.79 8.46 -15.15
C LYS A 121 -19.73 7.49 -14.45
N CYS A 122 -19.73 7.53 -13.13
CA CYS A 122 -20.61 6.74 -12.27
C CYS A 122 -21.75 7.61 -11.75
N LYS A 123 -22.96 7.05 -11.76
CA LYS A 123 -24.12 7.68 -11.14
C LYS A 123 -24.02 7.55 -9.63
N THR A 124 -24.27 8.63 -8.91
CA THR A 124 -24.35 8.67 -7.45
C THR A 124 -25.50 9.59 -7.02
N ILE A 125 -25.87 9.54 -5.76
CA ILE A 125 -26.84 10.46 -5.17
C ILE A 125 -26.06 11.48 -4.33
N ASN A 126 -26.36 12.76 -4.52
CA ASN A 126 -26.10 13.79 -3.52
C ASN A 126 -27.32 13.80 -2.59
N ARG A 127 -27.16 13.29 -1.36
CA ARG A 127 -28.28 13.08 -0.44
C ARG A 127 -28.67 14.38 0.26
N GLU A 128 -27.71 15.28 0.49
CA GLU A 128 -27.98 16.64 0.99
C GLU A 128 -28.98 17.39 0.10
N LYS A 129 -28.81 17.32 -1.23
CA LYS A 129 -29.66 18.00 -2.23
C LYS A 129 -30.79 17.11 -2.76
N ASN A 130 -30.75 15.81 -2.46
CA ASN A 130 -31.65 14.78 -3.01
C ASN A 130 -31.64 14.74 -4.56
N GLU A 131 -30.45 14.74 -5.15
CA GLU A 131 -30.23 14.81 -6.60
C GLU A 131 -29.34 13.66 -7.09
N VAL A 132 -29.64 13.11 -8.26
CA VAL A 132 -28.72 12.19 -8.95
C VAL A 132 -27.63 13.01 -9.64
N LYS A 133 -26.38 12.69 -9.36
CA LYS A 133 -25.18 13.30 -9.96
C LYS A 133 -24.33 12.26 -10.67
N ASP A 134 -23.53 12.74 -11.62
CA ASP A 134 -22.41 11.99 -12.15
C ASP A 134 -21.15 12.36 -11.38
N ILE A 135 -20.40 11.36 -10.94
CA ILE A 135 -19.02 11.50 -10.51
C ILE A 135 -18.12 10.78 -11.50
N GLU A 136 -16.99 11.40 -11.81
CA GLU A 136 -15.92 10.79 -12.57
C GLU A 136 -14.98 10.03 -11.62
N ILE A 137 -14.81 8.73 -11.84
CA ILE A 137 -13.86 7.86 -11.14
C ILE A 137 -12.68 7.56 -12.07
N LYS A 138 -11.47 7.84 -11.58
CA LYS A 138 -10.22 7.60 -12.29
C LYS A 138 -9.61 6.28 -11.82
N TYR A 139 -9.05 5.53 -12.76
CA TYR A 139 -8.39 4.27 -12.44
C TYR A 139 -7.23 3.99 -13.37
N VAL A 140 -6.23 3.28 -12.87
CA VAL A 140 -5.17 2.69 -13.69
C VAL A 140 -5.61 1.31 -14.18
N GLU A 141 -5.33 1.01 -15.43
CA GLU A 141 -5.63 -0.27 -16.04
C GLU A 141 -4.39 -0.84 -16.75
N VAL A 142 -4.05 -2.08 -16.44
CA VAL A 142 -2.88 -2.75 -16.99
C VAL A 142 -3.27 -4.16 -17.45
N ASN A 143 -2.77 -4.56 -18.62
CA ASN A 143 -2.99 -5.88 -19.20
C ASN A 143 -4.49 -6.29 -19.33
N PRO A 144 -5.31 -5.53 -20.07
CA PRO A 144 -6.76 -5.76 -20.21
C PRO A 144 -7.14 -7.05 -20.94
N LEU A 145 -6.17 -7.78 -21.50
CA LEU A 145 -6.40 -9.04 -22.22
C LEU A 145 -6.15 -10.28 -21.36
N ALA A 146 -5.63 -10.11 -20.14
CA ALA A 146 -5.42 -11.22 -19.24
C ALA A 146 -6.76 -11.82 -18.77
N PRO A 147 -6.83 -13.16 -18.60
CA PRO A 147 -8.10 -13.86 -18.34
C PRO A 147 -8.66 -13.65 -16.93
N LYS A 148 -7.86 -13.10 -16.01
CA LYS A 148 -8.19 -12.93 -14.60
C LYS A 148 -7.88 -11.52 -14.13
N THR A 149 -8.84 -10.91 -13.44
CA THR A 149 -8.76 -9.52 -13.02
C THR A 149 -8.52 -9.39 -11.52
N ILE A 150 -7.60 -8.51 -11.13
CA ILE A 150 -7.43 -8.05 -9.75
C ILE A 150 -7.81 -6.57 -9.70
N ILE A 151 -8.80 -6.24 -8.87
CA ILE A 151 -9.12 -4.86 -8.52
C ILE A 151 -8.43 -4.47 -7.22
N MET A 152 -7.56 -3.46 -7.26
CA MET A 152 -6.71 -3.04 -6.14
C MET A 152 -7.23 -1.75 -5.50
N VAL A 153 -7.75 -1.86 -4.28
CA VAL A 153 -8.51 -0.81 -3.58
C VAL A 153 -7.66 -0.23 -2.45
N HIS A 154 -7.31 1.06 -2.55
CA HIS A 154 -6.39 1.71 -1.61
C HIS A 154 -7.07 2.13 -0.30
N GLY A 155 -6.28 2.29 0.76
CA GLY A 155 -6.74 2.83 2.06
C GLY A 155 -6.59 4.35 2.19
N TRP A 156 -6.65 4.83 3.44
CA TRP A 156 -6.48 6.24 3.79
C TRP A 156 -5.17 6.51 4.56
N PRO A 157 -4.46 7.62 4.28
CA PRO A 157 -4.52 8.40 3.04
C PRO A 157 -3.77 7.67 1.92
N GLY A 158 -4.44 7.37 0.80
CA GLY A 158 -3.85 6.60 -0.30
C GLY A 158 -4.35 7.02 -1.68
N LEU A 159 -3.68 6.46 -2.69
CA LEU A 159 -4.04 6.52 -4.12
C LEU A 159 -3.77 5.14 -4.74
N TRP A 160 -4.18 4.95 -5.99
CA TRP A 160 -3.85 3.75 -6.78
C TRP A 160 -2.35 3.41 -6.74
N SER A 161 -1.48 4.42 -6.68
CA SER A 161 -0.02 4.26 -6.69
C SER A 161 0.53 3.54 -5.46
N ASN A 162 -0.26 3.40 -4.40
CA ASN A 162 0.11 2.63 -3.21
C ASN A 162 0.24 1.12 -3.53
N TRP A 163 -0.27 0.70 -4.69
CA TRP A 163 -0.16 -0.66 -5.19
C TRP A 163 0.97 -0.86 -6.20
N VAL A 164 1.85 0.13 -6.45
CA VAL A 164 2.88 0.04 -7.50
C VAL A 164 3.67 -1.27 -7.45
N HIS A 165 4.05 -1.75 -6.26
CA HIS A 165 4.84 -2.97 -6.12
C HIS A 165 4.03 -4.23 -6.47
N GLN A 166 2.71 -4.20 -6.28
CA GLN A 166 1.79 -5.28 -6.62
C GLN A 166 1.44 -5.20 -8.11
N ILE A 167 1.16 -4.02 -8.65
CA ILE A 167 0.95 -3.83 -10.09
C ILE A 167 2.17 -4.36 -10.85
N MET A 168 3.39 -3.99 -10.45
CA MET A 168 4.60 -4.44 -11.13
C MET A 168 4.83 -5.95 -11.07
N GLU A 169 4.41 -6.59 -9.98
CA GLU A 169 4.55 -8.04 -9.76
C GLU A 169 3.55 -8.86 -10.58
N PHE A 170 2.33 -8.34 -10.77
CA PHE A 170 1.22 -9.10 -11.33
C PHE A 170 0.80 -8.66 -12.73
N GLN A 171 1.30 -7.52 -13.25
CA GLN A 171 0.90 -6.95 -14.55
C GLN A 171 1.05 -7.90 -15.74
N ASP A 172 2.01 -8.82 -15.74
CA ASP A 172 2.24 -9.71 -16.89
C ASP A 172 1.29 -10.92 -16.91
N THR A 173 0.62 -11.21 -15.78
CA THR A 173 -0.22 -12.40 -15.61
C THR A 173 -1.70 -12.06 -15.38
N TYR A 174 -1.98 -10.90 -14.81
CA TYR A 174 -3.33 -10.48 -14.42
C TYR A 174 -3.72 -9.18 -15.10
N HIS A 175 -5.02 -9.03 -15.32
CA HIS A 175 -5.65 -7.76 -15.66
C HIS A 175 -5.76 -6.96 -14.37
N ILE A 176 -5.08 -5.82 -14.31
CA ILE A 176 -5.03 -5.02 -13.09
C ILE A 176 -5.88 -3.78 -13.27
N ILE A 177 -6.79 -3.56 -12.32
CA ILE A 177 -7.58 -2.34 -12.20
C ILE A 177 -7.29 -1.72 -10.84
N ALA A 178 -6.83 -0.47 -10.81
CA ALA A 178 -6.52 0.24 -9.57
C ALA A 178 -7.21 1.61 -9.55
N PRO A 179 -8.44 1.72 -9.01
CA PRO A 179 -9.16 2.98 -8.93
C PRO A 179 -8.64 3.88 -7.81
N ASP A 180 -8.75 5.20 -8.01
CA ASP A 180 -8.78 6.17 -6.91
C ASP A 180 -10.22 6.29 -6.41
N HIS A 181 -10.44 6.13 -5.11
CA HIS A 181 -11.75 6.32 -4.50
C HIS A 181 -12.36 7.69 -4.85
N ARG A 182 -13.70 7.81 -4.80
CA ARG A 182 -14.39 9.10 -4.94
C ARG A 182 -13.75 10.18 -4.06
N GLY A 183 -13.44 11.34 -4.64
CA GLY A 183 -12.76 12.44 -3.94
C GLY A 183 -11.26 12.26 -3.68
N PHE A 184 -10.64 11.16 -4.13
CA PHE A 184 -9.20 10.95 -4.07
C PHE A 184 -8.55 11.15 -5.44
N GLY A 185 -7.28 11.54 -5.44
CA GLY A 185 -6.50 11.70 -6.67
C GLY A 185 -7.16 12.66 -7.64
N SER A 186 -7.53 12.14 -8.81
CA SER A 186 -8.29 12.88 -9.84
C SER A 186 -9.74 12.43 -9.97
N SER A 187 -10.22 11.54 -9.07
CA SER A 187 -11.64 11.18 -8.96
C SER A 187 -12.41 12.31 -8.30
N THR A 188 -13.60 12.60 -8.83
CA THR A 188 -14.49 13.64 -8.32
C THR A 188 -15.33 13.13 -7.15
N HIS A 189 -16.03 14.05 -6.48
CA HIS A 189 -16.86 13.79 -5.31
C HIS A 189 -18.24 14.45 -5.51
N PRO A 190 -19.35 13.88 -4.99
CA PRO A 190 -20.69 14.43 -5.21
C PRO A 190 -21.00 15.75 -4.48
N GLU A 191 -19.98 16.45 -3.94
CA GLU A 191 -20.07 17.66 -3.09
C GLU A 191 -20.74 17.46 -1.70
N ASP A 192 -21.39 16.33 -1.44
CA ASP A 192 -22.02 15.99 -0.17
C ASP A 192 -21.03 15.25 0.75
N VAL A 193 -20.30 15.99 1.57
CA VAL A 193 -19.19 15.44 2.37
C VAL A 193 -19.64 14.67 3.61
N GLU A 194 -20.91 14.79 4.01
CA GLU A 194 -21.40 14.20 5.26
C GLU A 194 -22.04 12.82 5.06
N SER A 195 -22.72 12.65 3.93
CA SER A 195 -23.55 11.47 3.67
C SER A 195 -23.26 10.77 2.35
N SER A 196 -22.14 11.13 1.70
CA SER A 196 -21.56 10.34 0.61
C SER A 196 -20.30 9.61 1.05
N GLY A 197 -20.02 8.47 0.40
CA GLY A 197 -18.91 7.60 0.79
C GLY A 197 -19.32 6.54 1.81
N THR A 198 -20.60 6.16 1.80
CA THR A 198 -21.08 4.96 2.49
C THR A 198 -20.44 3.70 1.90
N MET A 199 -20.49 2.57 2.61
CA MET A 199 -19.98 1.31 2.05
C MET A 199 -20.70 0.92 0.74
N GLY A 200 -22.02 1.12 0.66
CA GLY A 200 -22.78 0.89 -0.57
C GLY A 200 -22.38 1.82 -1.73
N ASP A 201 -22.07 3.08 -1.43
CA ASP A 201 -21.56 4.03 -2.42
C ASP A 201 -20.20 3.56 -2.99
N LEU A 202 -19.28 3.16 -2.12
CA LEU A 202 -17.93 2.73 -2.52
C LEU A 202 -17.97 1.42 -3.31
N VAL A 203 -18.79 0.45 -2.90
CA VAL A 203 -19.02 -0.78 -3.68
C VAL A 203 -19.67 -0.46 -5.03
N GLY A 204 -20.60 0.49 -5.07
CA GLY A 204 -21.20 0.99 -6.31
C GLY A 204 -20.18 1.57 -7.28
N ASP A 205 -19.18 2.31 -6.78
CA ASP A 205 -18.08 2.81 -7.61
C ASP A 205 -17.23 1.68 -8.20
N LEU A 206 -16.90 0.65 -7.41
CA LEU A 206 -16.16 -0.51 -7.90
C LEU A 206 -16.94 -1.24 -8.99
N ALA A 207 -18.24 -1.45 -8.80
CA ALA A 207 -19.11 -2.07 -9.79
C ALA A 207 -19.14 -1.27 -11.11
N CYS A 208 -19.27 0.06 -11.02
CA CYS A 208 -19.23 0.95 -12.18
C CYS A 208 -17.89 0.89 -12.93
N VAL A 209 -16.77 0.82 -12.21
CA VAL A 209 -15.43 0.69 -12.80
C VAL A 209 -15.27 -0.67 -13.50
N LEU A 210 -15.68 -1.77 -12.87
CA LEU A 210 -15.60 -3.12 -13.45
C LEU A 210 -16.46 -3.23 -14.71
N GLU A 211 -17.69 -2.71 -14.67
CA GLU A 211 -18.57 -2.65 -15.85
C GLU A 211 -17.93 -1.86 -17.00
N ASN A 212 -17.30 -0.71 -16.70
CA ASN A 212 -16.62 0.09 -17.73
C ASN A 212 -15.41 -0.61 -18.33
N ALA A 213 -14.68 -1.40 -17.55
CA ALA A 213 -13.56 -2.21 -18.01
C ALA A 213 -13.99 -3.51 -18.72
N GLY A 214 -15.30 -3.81 -18.79
CA GLY A 214 -15.81 -5.04 -19.39
C GLY A 214 -15.48 -6.30 -18.57
N VAL A 215 -15.38 -6.16 -17.24
CA VAL A 215 -15.03 -7.24 -16.32
C VAL A 215 -16.27 -7.71 -15.58
N ASP A 216 -16.63 -8.98 -15.79
CA ASP A 216 -17.79 -9.61 -15.15
C ASP A 216 -17.53 -9.93 -13.66
N SER A 217 -16.30 -10.39 -13.34
CA SER A 217 -15.90 -10.73 -11.98
C SER A 217 -14.42 -10.50 -11.74
N ALA A 218 -14.04 -10.12 -10.52
CA ALA A 218 -12.67 -9.84 -10.14
C ALA A 218 -12.29 -10.37 -8.75
N ILE A 219 -10.99 -10.49 -8.52
CA ILE A 219 -10.39 -10.67 -7.20
C ILE A 219 -10.23 -9.27 -6.57
N CYS A 220 -10.83 -9.04 -5.40
CA CYS A 220 -10.71 -7.75 -4.71
C CYS A 220 -9.53 -7.76 -3.75
N LEU A 221 -8.53 -6.90 -3.99
CA LEU A 221 -7.37 -6.71 -3.13
C LEU A 221 -7.47 -5.35 -2.42
N GLY A 222 -7.67 -5.35 -1.10
CA GLY A 222 -7.87 -4.14 -0.31
C GLY A 222 -6.79 -3.89 0.75
N HIS A 223 -6.53 -2.63 1.07
CA HIS A 223 -5.70 -2.21 2.21
C HIS A 223 -6.40 -1.14 3.04
N ASP A 224 -6.33 -1.23 4.37
CA ASP A 224 -6.94 -0.25 5.30
C ASP A 224 -8.43 0.01 5.00
N TRP A 225 -8.87 1.20 4.61
CA TRP A 225 -10.27 1.44 4.20
C TRP A 225 -10.65 0.58 3.00
N GLY A 226 -9.74 0.38 2.06
CA GLY A 226 -9.94 -0.49 0.90
C GLY A 226 -10.14 -1.96 1.30
N ALA A 227 -9.60 -2.41 2.43
CA ALA A 227 -9.90 -3.73 2.98
C ALA A 227 -11.37 -3.84 3.38
N GLN A 228 -11.91 -2.85 4.12
CA GLN A 228 -13.34 -2.82 4.47
C GLN A 228 -14.24 -2.76 3.24
N VAL A 229 -13.88 -1.98 2.23
CA VAL A 229 -14.61 -1.92 0.96
C VAL A 229 -14.60 -3.27 0.25
N CYS A 230 -13.46 -3.96 0.18
CA CYS A 230 -13.39 -5.29 -0.43
C CYS A 230 -14.18 -6.34 0.35
N TRP A 231 -14.17 -6.30 1.68
CA TRP A 231 -15.04 -7.15 2.50
C TRP A 231 -16.52 -6.91 2.23
N GLU A 232 -16.95 -5.64 2.16
CA GLU A 232 -18.33 -5.31 1.80
C GLU A 232 -18.66 -5.74 0.37
N ALA A 233 -17.77 -5.49 -0.60
CA ALA A 233 -17.99 -5.85 -2.00
C ALA A 233 -18.19 -7.36 -2.14
N ALA A 234 -17.35 -8.17 -1.47
CA ALA A 234 -17.47 -9.62 -1.48
C ALA A 234 -18.79 -10.09 -0.86
N ARG A 235 -19.25 -9.44 0.21
CA ARG A 235 -20.50 -9.80 0.90
C ARG A 235 -21.76 -9.38 0.13
N SER A 236 -21.75 -8.18 -0.41
CA SER A 236 -22.92 -7.53 -1.03
C SER A 236 -23.04 -7.79 -2.54
N ARG A 237 -21.91 -8.04 -3.21
CA ARG A 237 -21.82 -8.34 -4.64
C ARG A 237 -20.97 -9.60 -4.90
N PRO A 238 -21.40 -10.77 -4.38
CA PRO A 238 -20.72 -12.03 -4.65
C PRO A 238 -20.76 -12.44 -6.13
N ASP A 239 -21.64 -11.81 -6.92
CA ASP A 239 -21.67 -11.91 -8.37
C ASP A 239 -20.47 -11.21 -9.05
N LEU A 240 -19.92 -10.16 -8.44
CA LEU A 240 -18.78 -9.41 -8.98
C LEU A 240 -17.44 -9.84 -8.37
N ILE A 241 -17.44 -10.32 -7.12
CA ILE A 241 -16.21 -10.62 -6.39
C ILE A 241 -16.07 -12.13 -6.22
N GLU A 242 -15.14 -12.73 -6.97
CA GLU A 242 -14.91 -14.19 -6.96
C GLU A 242 -13.96 -14.64 -5.83
N ALA A 243 -13.08 -13.75 -5.37
CA ALA A 243 -12.20 -13.95 -4.23
C ALA A 243 -11.79 -12.60 -3.63
N VAL A 244 -11.37 -12.60 -2.36
CA VAL A 244 -11.00 -11.37 -1.66
C VAL A 244 -9.72 -11.53 -0.84
N ALA A 245 -8.81 -10.59 -0.99
CA ALA A 245 -7.61 -10.45 -0.19
C ALA A 245 -7.60 -9.08 0.49
N ALA A 246 -7.39 -9.03 1.79
CA ALA A 246 -7.40 -7.78 2.54
C ALA A 246 -6.20 -7.68 3.47
N ALA A 247 -5.60 -6.49 3.50
CA ALA A 247 -4.47 -6.17 4.34
C ALA A 247 -4.89 -5.24 5.49
N VAL A 248 -4.34 -5.53 6.67
CA VAL A 248 -4.42 -4.71 7.88
C VAL A 248 -5.77 -4.76 8.59
N VAL A 249 -6.86 -4.30 7.96
CA VAL A 249 -8.15 -4.18 8.66
C VAL A 249 -8.97 -5.48 8.52
N PRO A 250 -9.35 -6.13 9.63
CA PRO A 250 -10.14 -7.36 9.60
C PRO A 250 -11.58 -7.10 9.16
N ILE A 251 -12.31 -8.17 8.85
CA ILE A 251 -13.77 -8.08 8.72
C ILE A 251 -14.38 -7.91 10.12
N ASP A 252 -15.21 -6.89 10.26
CA ASP A 252 -15.93 -6.58 11.49
C ASP A 252 -17.25 -7.38 11.57
N PRO A 253 -17.69 -7.82 12.76
CA PRO A 253 -19.02 -8.33 12.97
C PRO A 253 -20.06 -7.24 12.67
N ILE A 254 -21.22 -7.67 12.18
CA ILE A 254 -22.34 -6.79 11.88
C ILE A 254 -23.56 -7.38 12.59
N PRO A 255 -24.06 -6.74 13.68
CA PRO A 255 -23.59 -5.48 14.26
C PRO A 255 -22.23 -5.59 14.97
N PHE A 256 -21.48 -4.48 15.00
CA PHE A 256 -20.17 -4.37 15.68
C PHE A 256 -20.28 -4.43 17.21
N MET A 257 -21.48 -4.12 17.73
CA MET A 257 -21.79 -4.10 19.15
C MET A 257 -23.04 -4.94 19.40
N THR A 258 -23.09 -5.57 20.57
CA THR A 258 -24.34 -6.07 21.12
C THR A 258 -25.31 -4.93 21.37
N LYS A 259 -26.61 -5.25 21.50
CA LYS A 259 -27.62 -4.23 21.77
C LYS A 259 -27.34 -3.51 23.09
N GLU A 260 -26.83 -4.24 24.08
CA GLU A 260 -26.44 -3.73 25.39
C GLU A 260 -25.25 -2.77 25.33
N GLU A 261 -24.22 -3.09 24.54
CA GLU A 261 -23.07 -2.21 24.31
C GLU A 261 -23.45 -0.95 23.53
N GLU A 262 -24.31 -1.10 22.52
CA GLU A 262 -24.87 0.01 21.76
C GLU A 262 -25.67 0.94 22.67
N ASP A 263 -26.60 0.40 23.47
CA ASP A 263 -27.44 1.18 24.38
C ASP A 263 -26.59 1.90 25.44
N TYR A 264 -25.57 1.23 26.00
CA TYR A 264 -24.62 1.84 26.93
C TYR A 264 -23.86 2.99 26.28
N LEU A 265 -23.33 2.79 25.07
CA LEU A 265 -22.62 3.85 24.37
C LEU A 265 -23.54 5.02 24.04
N VAL A 266 -24.77 4.78 23.55
CA VAL A 266 -25.77 5.82 23.29
C VAL A 266 -26.08 6.61 24.56
N GLU A 267 -26.21 5.95 25.71
CA GLU A 267 -26.39 6.61 27.01
C GLU A 267 -25.17 7.48 27.36
N GLN A 268 -23.95 6.94 27.29
CA GLN A 268 -22.72 7.69 27.59
C GLN A 268 -22.52 8.87 26.63
N TYR A 269 -22.84 8.69 25.34
CA TYR A 269 -22.74 9.73 24.32
C TYR A 269 -23.74 10.86 24.56
N SER A 270 -24.98 10.52 24.94
CA SER A 270 -26.02 11.50 25.26
C SER A 270 -25.64 12.39 26.45
N ILE A 271 -24.76 11.90 27.34
CA ILE A 271 -24.22 12.64 28.48
C ILE A 271 -23.01 13.50 28.08
N GLN A 272 -22.10 12.97 27.25
CA GLN A 272 -20.77 13.56 27.04
C GLN A 272 -20.65 14.44 25.78
N GLY A 273 -21.63 14.40 24.86
CA GLY A 273 -21.75 15.35 23.75
C GLY A 273 -20.55 15.41 22.79
N PHE A 274 -19.80 14.31 22.62
CA PHE A 274 -18.62 14.21 21.75
C PHE A 274 -17.45 15.15 22.07
N ALA A 275 -17.24 15.54 23.33
CA ALA A 275 -16.17 16.49 23.64
C ALA A 275 -14.74 15.99 23.31
N TYR A 276 -14.49 14.67 23.22
CA TYR A 276 -13.12 14.13 23.05
C TYR A 276 -12.96 12.79 22.28
N THR A 277 -13.85 12.43 21.34
CA THR A 277 -13.70 11.16 20.60
C THR A 277 -13.60 11.36 19.09
N LEU A 278 -12.55 10.77 18.52
CA LEU A 278 -12.08 10.76 17.13
C LEU A 278 -13.15 11.05 16.06
N GLN A 279 -12.97 12.18 15.38
CA GLN A 279 -13.73 12.72 14.24
C GLN A 279 -13.56 11.91 12.94
N PHE A 280 -13.42 10.58 13.00
CA PHE A 280 -12.98 9.79 11.85
C PHE A 280 -14.09 9.29 10.92
N TYR A 281 -15.37 9.45 11.28
CA TYR A 281 -16.48 8.93 10.48
C TYR A 281 -17.73 9.76 10.74
N THR A 282 -18.28 10.43 9.72
CA THR A 282 -19.51 11.20 9.87
C THR A 282 -20.66 10.25 10.25
N HIS A 283 -21.51 10.69 11.19
CA HIS A 283 -22.62 9.88 11.72
C HIS A 283 -23.51 9.31 10.60
N GLY A 284 -23.85 10.14 9.60
CA GLY A 284 -24.68 9.74 8.47
C GLY A 284 -24.07 8.60 7.65
N ASN A 285 -22.78 8.68 7.32
CA ASN A 285 -22.10 7.63 6.56
C ASN A 285 -22.04 6.30 7.31
N ARG A 286 -21.81 6.33 8.63
CA ARG A 286 -21.77 5.13 9.46
C ARG A 286 -23.13 4.47 9.59
N HIS A 287 -24.16 5.26 9.86
CA HIS A 287 -25.52 4.74 9.95
C HIS A 287 -25.94 4.10 8.62
N ALA A 288 -25.69 4.77 7.49
CA ALA A 288 -26.03 4.24 6.18
C ALA A 288 -25.21 2.99 5.80
N ALA A 289 -23.92 2.93 6.16
CA ALA A 289 -23.11 1.73 5.95
C ALA A 289 -23.58 0.56 6.82
N TRP A 290 -23.93 0.83 8.08
CA TRP A 290 -24.54 -0.15 8.98
C TRP A 290 -25.86 -0.65 8.41
N GLU A 291 -26.77 0.24 8.02
CA GLU A 291 -28.07 -0.11 7.46
C GLU A 291 -27.94 -0.91 6.17
N PHE A 292 -27.02 -0.53 5.28
CA PHE A 292 -26.71 -1.25 4.06
C PHE A 292 -26.31 -2.70 4.35
N ALA A 293 -25.40 -2.92 5.29
CA ALA A 293 -24.96 -4.27 5.64
C ALA A 293 -26.04 -5.07 6.40
N HIS A 294 -26.79 -4.44 7.32
CA HIS A 294 -27.84 -5.11 8.10
C HIS A 294 -29.01 -5.55 7.23
N THR A 295 -29.44 -4.69 6.31
CA THR A 295 -30.59 -4.98 5.43
C THR A 295 -30.31 -6.10 4.43
N GLN A 296 -29.04 -6.35 4.08
CA GLN A 296 -28.65 -7.48 3.23
C GLN A 296 -28.91 -8.84 3.89
N GLY A 297 -28.80 -8.93 5.22
CA GLY A 297 -28.98 -10.17 5.98
C GLY A 297 -27.92 -11.26 5.74
N ASN A 298 -26.95 -11.04 4.84
CA ASN A 298 -25.78 -11.89 4.68
C ASN A 298 -24.62 -11.30 5.46
N TYR A 299 -24.10 -12.02 6.45
CA TYR A 299 -22.99 -11.57 7.29
C TYR A 299 -21.68 -12.30 7.01
N THR A 300 -21.68 -13.23 6.04
CA THR A 300 -20.52 -14.10 5.75
C THR A 300 -20.05 -13.93 4.31
N ILE A 301 -18.76 -14.17 4.08
CA ILE A 301 -18.13 -14.19 2.76
C ILE A 301 -17.78 -15.64 2.44
N SER A 302 -18.54 -16.26 1.54
CA SER A 302 -18.34 -17.66 1.14
C SER A 302 -17.22 -17.83 0.11
N GLN A 303 -16.77 -16.75 -0.51
CA GLN A 303 -15.66 -16.75 -1.45
C GLN A 303 -14.32 -17.07 -0.76
N PRO A 304 -13.32 -17.57 -1.49
CA PRO A 304 -11.96 -17.68 -0.96
C PRO A 304 -11.48 -16.33 -0.41
N ALA A 305 -10.93 -16.37 0.81
CA ALA A 305 -10.50 -15.16 1.51
C ALA A 305 -9.05 -15.28 2.00
N LEU A 306 -8.31 -14.16 1.90
CA LEU A 306 -6.98 -13.97 2.48
C LEU A 306 -6.97 -12.73 3.36
N ALA A 307 -6.43 -12.85 4.57
CA ALA A 307 -6.16 -11.72 5.45
C ALA A 307 -4.66 -11.60 5.73
N ILE A 308 -4.09 -10.41 5.60
CA ILE A 308 -2.66 -10.14 5.84
C ILE A 308 -2.51 -9.08 6.92
N TYR A 309 -2.02 -9.46 8.10
CA TYR A 309 -1.86 -8.54 9.23
C TYR A 309 -0.38 -8.20 9.51
N PRO A 310 -0.04 -6.90 9.62
CA PRO A 310 1.29 -6.46 10.09
C PRO A 310 1.46 -6.69 11.59
N THR A 311 2.69 -6.91 12.05
CA THR A 311 2.99 -7.17 13.48
C THR A 311 3.50 -5.95 14.25
N HIS A 312 3.85 -4.86 13.57
CA HIS A 312 4.41 -3.65 14.18
C HIS A 312 3.61 -2.40 13.81
N ASP A 313 2.31 -2.57 13.63
CA ASP A 313 1.42 -1.46 13.25
C ASP A 313 1.15 -0.57 14.48
N PRO A 314 1.47 0.74 14.41
CA PRO A 314 1.20 1.67 15.51
C PRO A 314 -0.28 2.00 15.68
N VAL A 315 -1.15 1.65 14.73
CA VAL A 315 -2.60 1.90 14.81
C VAL A 315 -3.27 0.89 15.75
N ALA A 316 -3.01 -0.40 15.55
CA ALA A 316 -3.53 -1.48 16.37
C ALA A 316 -2.76 -2.78 16.14
N ASP A 317 -2.85 -3.70 17.10
CA ASP A 317 -2.56 -5.11 16.81
C ASP A 317 -3.78 -5.73 16.11
N TRP A 318 -3.73 -5.74 14.79
CA TRP A 318 -4.84 -6.21 13.97
C TRP A 318 -5.08 -7.72 14.07
N SER A 319 -4.05 -8.49 14.42
CA SER A 319 -4.21 -9.93 14.68
C SER A 319 -5.01 -10.17 15.95
N VAL A 320 -4.74 -9.40 17.00
CA VAL A 320 -5.53 -9.42 18.25
C VAL A 320 -6.93 -8.87 18.00
N ALA A 321 -7.07 -7.79 17.22
CA ALA A 321 -8.38 -7.24 16.87
C ALA A 321 -9.25 -8.28 16.13
N ALA A 322 -8.70 -8.94 15.10
CA ALA A 322 -9.40 -9.99 14.37
C ALA A 322 -9.87 -11.13 15.28
N ALA A 323 -9.01 -11.56 16.22
CA ALA A 323 -9.34 -12.60 17.18
C ALA A 323 -10.46 -12.17 18.15
N LEU A 324 -10.42 -10.93 18.66
CA LEU A 324 -11.45 -10.39 19.55
C LEU A 324 -12.80 -10.21 18.85
N LEU A 325 -12.77 -9.83 17.57
CA LEU A 325 -13.96 -9.66 16.74
C LEU A 325 -14.51 -10.98 16.19
N GLY A 326 -13.76 -12.08 16.35
CA GLY A 326 -14.13 -13.39 15.81
C GLY A 326 -14.23 -13.37 14.28
N SER A 327 -13.37 -12.60 13.60
CA SER A 327 -13.42 -12.36 12.15
C SER A 327 -13.47 -13.64 11.31
N ALA A 328 -12.74 -14.69 11.71
CA ALA A 328 -12.80 -16.01 11.08
C ALA A 328 -14.21 -16.61 10.99
N ASN A 329 -15.12 -16.29 11.93
CA ASN A 329 -16.49 -16.80 11.91
C ASN A 329 -17.29 -16.29 10.69
N PHE A 330 -16.85 -15.18 10.09
CA PHE A 330 -17.48 -14.58 8.92
C PHE A 330 -16.81 -14.98 7.60
N LEU A 331 -15.67 -15.69 7.66
CA LEU A 331 -14.86 -16.11 6.52
C LEU A 331 -14.69 -17.64 6.52
N PRO A 332 -15.72 -18.42 6.17
CA PRO A 332 -15.66 -19.89 6.18
C PRO A 332 -14.53 -20.51 5.34
N ASN A 333 -14.05 -19.82 4.30
CA ASN A 333 -12.99 -20.26 3.39
C ASN A 333 -11.69 -19.43 3.55
N LEU A 334 -11.42 -18.98 4.77
CA LEU A 334 -10.24 -18.20 5.10
C LEU A 334 -8.96 -19.04 5.04
N THR A 335 -8.01 -18.63 4.20
CA THR A 335 -6.81 -19.41 3.88
C THR A 335 -5.59 -19.07 4.75
N VAL A 336 -5.69 -18.14 5.73
CA VAL A 336 -4.86 -18.05 6.96
C VAL A 336 -5.07 -16.70 7.67
N GLU A 337 -5.24 -16.76 8.99
CA GLU A 337 -5.07 -15.68 9.99
C GLU A 337 -3.86 -16.01 10.88
N VAL A 338 -3.12 -15.01 11.37
CA VAL A 338 -1.81 -15.21 12.02
C VAL A 338 -1.83 -14.91 13.53
N SER A 339 -1.00 -15.63 14.30
CA SER A 339 -0.82 -15.53 15.77
C SER A 339 0.57 -14.99 16.20
N ILE A 340 0.59 -14.55 17.47
CA ILE A 340 1.54 -13.76 18.27
C ILE A 340 2.72 -14.58 18.81
N PRO A 341 3.93 -14.01 18.96
CA PRO A 341 4.89 -14.48 19.94
C PRO A 341 5.29 -13.38 20.95
N ASP A 342 4.53 -13.26 22.03
CA ASP A 342 5.01 -13.11 23.43
C ASP A 342 3.80 -13.23 24.38
N PRO A 343 3.95 -13.80 25.59
CA PRO A 343 2.82 -14.06 26.46
C PRO A 343 2.27 -12.72 26.98
N LEU A 344 1.01 -12.43 26.65
CA LEU A 344 0.23 -11.47 27.41
C LEU A 344 0.39 -11.79 28.90
N PRO A 345 0.63 -10.79 29.78
CA PRO A 345 0.60 -11.01 31.21
C PRO A 345 -0.74 -11.65 31.56
N GLN A 346 -0.72 -12.87 32.10
CA GLN A 346 -1.90 -13.58 32.59
C GLN A 346 -2.50 -12.81 33.77
N SER A 347 -3.25 -11.76 33.48
CA SER A 347 -4.21 -11.20 34.41
C SER A 347 -5.32 -10.51 33.61
N LYS A 348 -6.49 -11.15 33.64
CA LYS A 348 -7.81 -10.64 33.22
C LYS A 348 -8.23 -10.77 31.74
N VAL A 349 -8.19 -11.96 31.14
CA VAL A 349 -9.30 -12.42 30.27
C VAL A 349 -9.30 -13.96 30.30
N GLY A 350 -10.37 -14.56 30.82
CA GLY A 350 -10.58 -16.00 30.75
C GLY A 350 -11.34 -16.36 29.49
N LEU A 351 -10.65 -16.76 28.42
CA LEU A 351 -11.27 -17.40 27.26
C LEU A 351 -10.60 -18.76 27.01
N HIS A 352 -11.40 -19.83 27.00
CA HIS A 352 -11.00 -21.17 26.57
C HIS A 352 -11.01 -21.24 25.05
N MET A 353 -9.85 -21.44 24.41
CA MET A 353 -9.72 -21.64 22.96
C MET A 353 -9.59 -23.14 22.64
N THR A 354 -10.28 -23.61 21.58
CA THR A 354 -10.37 -25.02 21.19
C THR A 354 -9.33 -25.42 20.13
N SER A 355 -9.08 -26.73 20.00
CA SER A 355 -7.92 -27.36 19.34
C SER A 355 -7.84 -27.29 17.80
N LYS A 356 -8.65 -26.48 17.11
CA LYS A 356 -8.53 -26.24 15.66
C LYS A 356 -7.52 -25.12 15.30
N LEU A 357 -6.88 -24.51 16.29
CA LEU A 357 -6.07 -23.29 16.19
C LEU A 357 -4.54 -23.52 16.06
N LEU A 358 -4.09 -24.73 15.73
CA LEU A 358 -2.66 -25.09 15.79
C LEU A 358 -2.14 -25.73 14.49
N GLU A 359 -2.20 -24.99 13.38
CA GLU A 359 -1.30 -25.18 12.23
C GLU A 359 -0.73 -23.81 11.82
N PHE A 360 0.60 -23.70 11.75
CA PHE A 360 1.39 -22.46 11.87
C PHE A 360 1.27 -21.45 10.68
N PRO A 361 0.98 -20.15 10.89
CA PRO A 361 0.79 -19.16 9.80
C PRO A 361 1.80 -17.97 9.73
N GLN A 362 1.88 -17.29 8.56
CA GLN A 362 2.87 -16.26 8.17
C GLN A 362 2.44 -14.81 8.43
N THR A 363 3.12 -14.07 9.33
CA THR A 363 3.00 -12.61 9.49
C THR A 363 4.07 -11.87 8.71
N VAL A 364 3.79 -10.60 8.38
CA VAL A 364 4.80 -9.71 7.79
C VAL A 364 5.27 -8.70 8.86
N PRO A 365 6.57 -8.66 9.19
CA PRO A 365 7.14 -7.68 10.12
C PRO A 365 7.22 -6.31 9.45
N ALA A 366 6.07 -5.65 9.37
CA ALA A 366 5.84 -4.32 8.82
C ALA A 366 4.98 -3.48 9.78
N ALA A 367 4.95 -2.18 9.55
CA ALA A 367 3.94 -1.30 10.11
C ALA A 367 2.69 -1.27 9.19
N HIS A 368 1.92 -0.19 9.26
CA HIS A 368 0.59 -0.07 8.66
C HIS A 368 0.54 -0.24 7.14
N TRP A 369 1.62 0.06 6.41
CA TRP A 369 1.65 0.01 4.95
C TRP A 369 2.41 -1.23 4.46
N VAL A 370 2.00 -2.41 4.93
CA VAL A 370 2.70 -3.69 4.70
C VAL A 370 3.08 -3.95 3.24
N GLN A 371 2.18 -3.63 2.30
CA GLN A 371 2.37 -3.80 0.86
C GLN A 371 3.43 -2.86 0.26
N LEU A 372 3.72 -1.73 0.93
CA LEU A 372 4.75 -0.76 0.57
C LEU A 372 6.06 -0.97 1.33
N GLU A 373 5.96 -1.35 2.60
CA GLU A 373 7.11 -1.53 3.50
C GLU A 373 7.86 -2.83 3.24
N LYS A 374 7.09 -3.89 2.94
CA LYS A 374 7.56 -5.26 2.74
C LYS A 374 6.94 -5.86 1.47
N PRO A 375 7.15 -5.22 0.30
CA PRO A 375 6.46 -5.59 -0.93
C PRO A 375 6.79 -7.02 -1.38
N ALA A 376 8.03 -7.49 -1.19
CA ALA A 376 8.41 -8.84 -1.59
C ALA A 376 7.68 -9.90 -0.75
N GLU A 377 7.62 -9.71 0.57
CA GLU A 377 6.92 -10.62 1.48
C GLU A 377 5.41 -10.60 1.24
N PHE A 378 4.83 -9.41 1.05
CA PHE A 378 3.42 -9.23 0.71
C PHE A 378 3.07 -9.92 -0.61
N ASN A 379 3.84 -9.65 -1.66
CA ASN A 379 3.63 -10.25 -2.99
C ASN A 379 3.77 -11.77 -2.96
N ALA A 380 4.75 -12.30 -2.21
CA ALA A 380 4.93 -13.73 -2.08
C ALA A 380 3.75 -14.40 -1.36
N ALA A 381 3.19 -13.76 -0.33
CA ALA A 381 1.99 -14.25 0.35
C ALA A 381 0.77 -14.23 -0.56
N LEU A 382 0.56 -13.11 -1.26
CA LEU A 382 -0.53 -12.95 -2.21
C LEU A 382 -0.42 -13.97 -3.36
N ARG A 383 0.75 -14.14 -3.95
CA ARG A 383 1.00 -15.12 -5.03
C ARG A 383 0.71 -16.55 -4.58
N ARG A 384 1.23 -16.96 -3.42
CA ARG A 384 0.93 -18.29 -2.86
C ARG A 384 -0.56 -18.54 -2.73
N TRP A 385 -1.32 -17.56 -2.26
CA TRP A 385 -2.77 -17.68 -2.12
C TRP A 385 -3.49 -17.70 -3.48
N LEU A 386 -3.10 -16.82 -4.41
CA LEU A 386 -3.65 -16.79 -5.76
C LEU A 386 -3.49 -18.14 -6.46
N ASP A 387 -2.32 -18.80 -6.30
CA ASP A 387 -2.05 -20.13 -6.84
C ASP A 387 -2.98 -21.23 -6.26
N THR A 388 -3.65 -20.99 -5.13
CA THR A 388 -4.63 -21.94 -4.55
C THR A 388 -6.05 -21.76 -5.06
N LEU A 389 -6.36 -20.66 -5.76
CA LEU A 389 -7.72 -20.36 -6.16
C LEU A 389 -8.23 -21.36 -7.22
N PRO A 390 -9.51 -21.76 -7.17
CA PRO A 390 -10.11 -22.57 -8.23
C PRO A 390 -9.98 -21.85 -9.58
N ASN A 391 -9.56 -22.57 -10.62
CA ASN A 391 -9.24 -22.04 -11.96
C ASN A 391 -7.94 -21.19 -12.07
N HIS A 392 -7.11 -21.13 -11.01
CA HIS A 392 -5.75 -20.57 -11.06
C HIS A 392 -4.64 -21.63 -11.19
N GLN A 393 -4.99 -22.92 -11.16
CA GLN A 393 -4.05 -23.98 -11.51
C GLN A 393 -3.59 -23.78 -12.95
N ARG A 394 -2.27 -23.54 -13.13
CA ARG A 394 -1.63 -23.55 -14.45
C ARG A 394 -2.09 -24.80 -15.18
N SER A 395 -2.32 -24.67 -16.47
CA SER A 395 -2.57 -25.86 -17.28
C SER A 395 -1.40 -26.83 -17.09
N ARG A 396 -1.68 -28.14 -17.05
CA ARG A 396 -0.62 -29.17 -16.99
C ARG A 396 0.44 -28.98 -18.09
N GLU A 397 0.05 -28.38 -19.21
CA GLU A 397 0.93 -28.03 -20.33
C GLU A 397 1.91 -26.90 -20.01
N GLU A 398 1.51 -25.89 -19.23
CA GLU A 398 2.41 -24.81 -18.77
C GLU A 398 3.42 -25.31 -17.74
N GLU A 399 3.01 -26.19 -16.82
CA GLU A 399 3.93 -26.84 -15.87
C GLU A 399 4.95 -27.73 -16.58
N GLU A 400 4.53 -28.52 -17.58
CA GLU A 400 5.44 -29.32 -18.41
C GLU A 400 6.39 -28.45 -19.24
N THR A 401 5.93 -27.30 -19.73
CA THR A 401 6.75 -26.38 -20.52
C THR A 401 7.82 -25.73 -19.64
N ILE A 402 7.47 -25.30 -18.44
CA ILE A 402 8.44 -24.73 -17.48
C ILE A 402 9.44 -25.80 -17.02
N MET A 403 9.01 -27.03 -16.74
CA MET A 403 9.93 -28.12 -16.40
C MET A 403 10.93 -28.38 -17.51
N LYS A 404 10.49 -28.39 -18.78
CA LYS A 404 11.38 -28.56 -19.94
C LYS A 404 12.37 -27.40 -20.10
N VAL A 405 11.97 -26.16 -19.80
CA VAL A 405 12.87 -24.99 -19.84
C VAL A 405 13.90 -25.07 -18.71
N VAL A 406 13.48 -25.40 -17.49
CA VAL A 406 14.39 -25.56 -16.33
C VAL A 406 15.37 -26.72 -16.55
N GLU A 407 14.91 -27.84 -17.11
CA GLU A 407 15.79 -28.97 -17.48
C GLU A 407 16.80 -28.57 -18.57
N ALA A 408 16.39 -27.79 -19.57
CA ALA A 408 17.27 -27.29 -20.62
C ALA A 408 18.33 -26.31 -20.08
N GLU A 409 17.95 -25.38 -19.22
CA GLU A 409 18.88 -24.43 -18.58
C GLU A 409 19.86 -25.14 -17.63
N THR A 410 19.38 -26.15 -16.89
CA THR A 410 20.23 -26.96 -16.01
C THR A 410 21.22 -27.82 -16.80
N ALA A 411 20.80 -28.37 -17.95
CA ALA A 411 21.67 -29.11 -18.84
C ALA A 411 22.73 -28.21 -19.50
N GLN A 412 22.34 -26.99 -19.88
CA GLN A 412 23.25 -26.01 -20.48
C GLN A 412 24.30 -25.49 -19.47
N THR A 413 23.91 -25.33 -18.20
CA THR A 413 24.81 -24.94 -17.11
C THR A 413 25.84 -26.04 -16.81
N ARG A 414 25.44 -27.32 -16.85
CA ARG A 414 26.37 -28.46 -16.68
C ARG A 414 27.37 -28.59 -17.83
N LEU A 415 26.96 -28.27 -19.06
CA LEU A 415 27.84 -28.26 -20.23
C LEU A 415 28.89 -27.14 -20.19
N THR A 416 28.58 -26.01 -19.55
CA THR A 416 29.54 -24.89 -19.36
C THR A 416 30.51 -25.10 -18.21
N ASP A 417 30.21 -25.99 -17.27
CA ASP A 417 31.11 -26.34 -16.15
C ASP A 417 32.11 -27.48 -16.51
N GLU A 418 31.89 -28.18 -17.63
CA GLU A 418 32.75 -29.28 -18.12
C GLU A 418 33.68 -28.88 -19.30
N LEU A 419 33.63 -27.62 -19.76
CA LEU A 419 34.53 -27.02 -20.76
C LEU A 419 35.48 -26.01 -20.10
#